data_AF-A0A7V8W2T3-F1
#
_entry.id   AF-A0A7V8W2T3-F1
#
_cell.length_a   1.000
_cell.length_b   1.000
_cell.length_c   1.000
_cell.angle_alpha   90.00
_cell.angle_beta   90.00
_cell.angle_gamma   90.00
#
_symmetry.space_group_name_H-M   'P 1'
#
loop_
_entity.id
_entity.type
_entity.pdbx_description
1 polymer ?
#
loop_
_entity_poly.entity_id
_entity_poly.type
_entity_poly.pdbx_seq_one_letter_code
_entity_poly.pdbx_strand_id
1 'polypeptide(L)' 'TCAAGAAMFAATAAGIYEKVEDAMEAMGQGFDKEYFPDKEKVPVYKKRFEKYRGLGKCIEQQIMF' A
#
# COMPACT_ATOMS: atom_id res chain seq x y z
N THR A 1 8.68 -3.44 -2.74
CA THR A 1 8.48 -4.41 -1.64
C THR A 1 9.59 -4.24 -0.60
N CYS A 2 9.42 -4.75 0.62
CA CYS A 2 10.33 -4.47 1.76
C CYS A 2 11.82 -4.76 1.49
N ALA A 3 12.13 -5.82 0.75
CA ALA A 3 13.51 -6.19 0.40
C ALA A 3 14.20 -5.14 -0.50
N ALA A 4 13.49 -4.58 -1.49
CA ALA A 4 14.03 -3.54 -2.35
C ALA A 4 14.33 -2.26 -1.57
N GLY A 5 13.45 -1.89 -0.64
CA GLY A 5 13.68 -0.75 0.26
C GLY A 5 14.92 -0.97 1.13
N ALA A 6 15.07 -2.15 1.75
CA ALA A 6 16.25 -2.47 2.54
C ALA A 6 17.56 -2.39 1.72
N ALA A 7 17.54 -2.87 0.47
CA ALA A 7 18.69 -2.79 -0.43
C ALA A 7 19.06 -1.33 -0.78
N MET A 8 18.06 -0.46 -1.03
CA MET A 8 18.28 0.97 -1.30
C MET A 8 18.97 1.65 -0.10
N PHE A 9 18.47 1.43 1.12
CA PHE A 9 19.10 1.97 2.33
C PHE A 9 20.51 1.43 2.55
N ALA A 10 20.74 0.13 2.31
CA ALA A 10 22.07 -0.46 2.43
C ALA A 10 23.06 0.15 1.42
N ALA A 11 22.61 0.40 0.18
CA ALA A 11 23.44 1.03 -0.85
C ALA A 11 23.82 2.48 -0.50
N THR A 12 22.89 3.25 0.06
CA THR A 12 23.18 4.60 0.58
C THR A 12 24.12 4.56 1.77
N ALA A 13 23.90 3.66 2.74
CA ALA A 13 24.78 3.52 3.91
C ALA A 13 26.20 3.05 3.54
N ALA A 14 26.32 2.27 2.47
CA ALA A 14 27.60 1.85 1.90
C ALA A 14 28.30 2.95 1.06
N GLY A 15 27.68 4.13 0.89
CA GLY A 15 28.22 5.23 0.10
C GLY A 15 28.16 5.03 -1.41
N ILE A 16 27.41 4.03 -1.90
CA ILE A 16 27.19 3.80 -3.34
C ILE A 16 26.31 4.92 -3.92
N TYR A 17 25.35 5.41 -3.12
CA TYR A 17 24.51 6.55 -3.43
C TYR A 17 24.60 7.57 -2.29
N GLU A 18 24.62 8.87 -2.59
CA GLU A 18 24.80 9.94 -1.60
C GLU A 18 23.57 10.08 -0.68
N LYS A 19 22.38 9.89 -1.26
CA LYS A 19 21.10 9.92 -0.55
C LYS A 19 20.18 8.80 -1.03
N VAL A 20 19.12 8.54 -0.27
CA VAL A 20 18.20 7.43 -0.53
C VAL A 20 17.40 7.66 -1.81
N GLU A 21 17.11 8.92 -2.14
CA GLU A 21 16.41 9.31 -3.37
C GLU A 21 17.17 8.88 -4.63
N ASP A 22 18.51 8.98 -4.62
CA ASP A 22 19.34 8.54 -5.75
C ASP A 22 19.31 7.02 -5.89
N ALA A 23 19.33 6.30 -4.76
CA ALA A 23 19.17 4.84 -4.74
C ALA A 23 17.76 4.44 -5.21
N MET A 24 16.72 5.21 -4.87
CA MET A 24 15.35 4.98 -5.33
C MET A 24 15.20 5.24 -6.83
N GLU A 25 15.86 6.25 -7.39
CA GLU A 25 15.83 6.54 -8.82
C GLU A 25 16.55 5.45 -9.63
N ALA A 26 17.72 5.00 -9.14
CA ALA A 26 18.53 4.00 -9.83
C ALA A 26 18.04 2.55 -9.65
N MET A 27 17.46 2.22 -8.49
CA MET A 27 17.04 0.85 -8.12
C MET A 27 15.53 0.66 -8.09
N GLY A 28 14.76 1.75 -8.26
CA GLY A 28 13.30 1.72 -8.25
C GLY A 28 12.74 0.98 -9.45
N GLN A 29 11.69 0.19 -9.23
CA GLN A 29 11.01 -0.58 -10.28
C GLN A 29 9.90 0.21 -10.99
N GLY A 30 9.70 1.48 -10.64
CA GLY A 30 8.59 2.29 -11.13
C GLY A 30 7.22 1.69 -10.77
N PHE A 31 6.20 2.03 -11.56
CA PHE A 31 4.87 1.45 -11.44
C PHE A 31 4.66 0.41 -12.54
N ASP A 32 4.27 -0.81 -12.15
CA ASP A 32 3.92 -1.88 -13.10
C ASP A 32 2.56 -1.62 -13.76
N LYS A 33 1.57 -1.16 -12.98
CA LYS A 33 0.23 -0.89 -13.48
C LYS A 33 -0.50 0.18 -12.70
N GLU A 34 -1.15 1.07 -13.44
CA GLU A 34 -2.07 2.05 -12.89
C GLU A 34 -3.51 1.54 -12.99
N TYR A 35 -4.27 1.70 -11.91
CA TYR A 35 -5.67 1.27 -11.84
C TYR A 35 -6.57 2.50 -11.62
N PHE A 36 -7.53 2.67 -12.51
CA PHE A 36 -8.49 3.76 -12.47
C PHE A 36 -9.86 3.27 -11.97
N PRO A 37 -10.66 4.14 -11.32
CA PRO A 37 -11.99 3.76 -10.86
C PRO A 37 -12.91 3.35 -12.00
N ASP A 38 -13.46 2.14 -11.88
CA ASP A 38 -14.57 1.68 -12.71
C ASP A 38 -15.89 2.25 -12.16
N LYS A 39 -16.40 3.30 -12.82
CA LYS A 39 -17.58 4.07 -12.38
C LYS A 39 -18.82 3.20 -12.18
N GLU A 40 -18.96 2.12 -12.96
CA GLU A 40 -20.12 1.23 -12.86
C GLU A 40 -20.09 0.39 -11.58
N LYS A 41 -18.88 0.08 -11.08
CA LYS A 41 -18.69 -0.76 -9.89
C LYS A 41 -18.69 0.04 -8.59
N VAL A 42 -18.48 1.35 -8.63
CA VAL A 42 -18.52 2.24 -7.45
C VAL A 42 -19.79 2.05 -6.60
N PRO A 43 -21.02 2.12 -7.14
CA PRO A 43 -22.23 1.95 -6.32
C PRO A 43 -22.33 0.54 -5.69
N VAL A 44 -21.86 -0.49 -6.40
CA VAL A 44 -21.86 -1.87 -5.91
C VAL A 44 -20.92 -2.03 -4.73
N TYR A 45 -19.68 -1.52 -4.84
CA TYR A 45 -18.70 -1.59 -3.77
C TYR A 45 -19.07 -0.72 -2.58
N LYS A 46 -19.71 0.44 -2.79
CA LYS A 46 -20.24 1.27 -1.69
C LYS A 46 -21.23 0.47 -0.83
N LYS A 47 -22.20 -0.20 -1.45
CA LYS A 47 -23.18 -1.03 -0.73
C LYS A 47 -22.52 -2.19 0.03
N ARG A 48 -21.49 -2.82 -0.55
CA ARG A 48 -20.74 -3.91 0.09
C ARG A 48 -19.90 -3.40 1.27
N PHE A 49 -19.28 -2.23 1.14
CA PHE A 49 -18.49 -1.61 2.20
C PHE A 49 -19.34 -1.26 3.42
N GLU A 50 -20.56 -0.73 3.23
CA GLU A 50 -21.48 -0.47 4.35
C GLU A 50 -21.84 -1.76 5.11
N LYS A 51 -22.06 -2.87 4.39
CA LYS A 51 -22.28 -4.18 5.04
C LYS A 51 -21.07 -4.65 5.83
N TYR A 52 -19.87 -4.52 5.25
CA TYR A 52 -18.62 -4.85 5.93
C TYR A 52 -18.43 -4.03 7.21
N ARG A 53 -18.73 -2.73 7.16
CA ARG A 53 -18.68 -1.84 8.33
C ARG A 53 -19.66 -2.26 9.42
N GLY A 54 -20.88 -2.65 9.03
CA GLY A 54 -21.86 -3.20 9.95
C GLY A 54 -21.35 -4.46 10.66
N LEU A 55 -20.76 -5.38 9.89
CA LEU A 55 -20.14 -6.59 10.44
C LEU A 55 -19.00 -6.26 11.41
N GLY A 56 -18.10 -5.34 11.04
CA GLY A 56 -16.98 -4.91 11.89
C GLY A 56 -17.47 -4.38 13.24
N LYS A 57 -18.49 -3.53 13.24
CA LYS A 57 -19.11 -3.02 14.49
C LYS A 57 -19.70 -4.13 15.35
N CYS A 58 -20.40 -5.09 14.73
CA CYS A 58 -20.95 -6.23 15.48
C CYS A 58 -19.85 -7.06 16.14
N ILE A 59 -18.75 -7.32 15.42
CA ILE A 59 -17.60 -8.07 15.94
C ILE A 59 -16.93 -7.31 17.08
N GLU A 60 -16.67 -6.01 16.91
CA GLU A 60 -16.06 -5.16 17.95
C GLU A 60 -16.89 -5.18 19.24
N GLN A 61 -18.22 -5.06 19.13
CA GLN A 61 -19.13 -5.13 20.27
C GLN A 61 -19.14 -6.50 20.97
N GLN A 62 -18.89 -7.59 20.23
CA GLN A 62 -18.85 -8.94 20.78
C GLN A 62 -17.50 -9.31 21.40
N ILE A 63 -16.40 -8.67 20.99
CA ILE A 63 -15.04 -8.99 21.45
C ILE A 63 -14.59 -8.07 22.60
N MET A 64 -15.17 -6.86 22.75
CA MET A 64 -14.84 -5.93 23.83
C MET A 64 -15.53 -6.23 25.18
N PHE A 65 -15.83 -7.51 25.49
CA PHE A 65 -16.28 -7.94 26.82
C PHE A 65 -15.11 -8.40 27.68
#